data_AF-A0A941ZED7-F1
#
_entry.id   AF-A0A941ZED7-F1
#
_cell.length_a   1.000
_cell.length_b   1.000
_cell.length_c   1.000
_cell.angle_alpha   90.00
_cell.angle_beta   90.00
_cell.angle_gamma   90.00
#
_symmetry.space_group_name_H-M   'P 1'
#
loop_
_entity.id
_entity.type
_entity.pdbx_description
1 polymer ?
#
loop_
_entity_poly.entity_id
_entity_poly.type
_entity_poly.pdbx_seq_one_letter_code
_entity_poly.pdbx_strand_id
1 'polypeptide(L)'
;VYPGLPEHPAHALARRQMRGFGSIVGVTLADKAAAERFIGECRFVRPATSFGGLHSSAERRARWGDQVDEGFIRLSVGCEPLEALWRDLQRSLDAL
;
A
#
# COMPACT_ATOMS: atom_id res chain seq x y z
N VAL A 1 6.89 4.41 0.39
CA VAL A 1 7.74 3.82 1.45
C VAL A 1 7.78 2.30 1.27
N TYR A 2 8.90 1.75 0.81
CA TYR A 2 9.11 0.31 0.71
C TYR A 2 10.61 -0.01 0.86
N PRO A 3 11.02 -0.92 1.76
CA PRO A 3 12.45 -1.20 2.00
C PRO A 3 13.19 -1.78 0.78
N GLY A 4 12.47 -2.33 -0.19
CA GLY A 4 13.04 -2.86 -1.42
C GLY A 4 13.42 -1.81 -2.47
N LEU A 5 12.97 -0.56 -2.31
CA LEU A 5 13.34 0.53 -3.22
C LEU A 5 14.74 1.07 -2.89
N PRO A 6 15.63 1.26 -3.87
CA PRO A 6 16.98 1.79 -3.65
C PRO A 6 17.01 3.15 -2.94
N GLU A 7 15.98 3.97 -3.15
CA GLU A 7 15.83 5.30 -2.58
C GLU A 7 15.39 5.27 -1.11
N HIS A 8 15.00 4.11 -0.58
CA HIS A 8 14.62 3.99 0.82
C HIS A 8 15.85 4.15 1.72
N PRO A 9 15.84 5.03 2.74
CA PRO A 9 17.02 5.30 3.58
C PRO A 9 17.62 4.06 4.24
N ALA A 10 16.75 3.11 4.60
CA ALA A 10 17.16 1.85 5.21
C ALA A 10 17.40 0.70 4.19
N HIS A 11 17.41 0.94 2.88
CA HIS A 11 17.52 -0.10 1.85
C HIS A 11 18.80 -0.95 2.02
N ALA A 12 19.94 -0.31 2.25
CA ALA A 12 21.21 -1.01 2.47
C ALA A 12 21.17 -1.92 3.71
N LEU A 13 20.51 -1.48 4.80
CA LEU A 13 20.31 -2.30 6.00
C LEU A 13 19.32 -3.44 5.72
N ALA A 14 18.20 -3.15 5.06
CA ALA A 14 17.19 -4.12 4.67
C ALA A 14 17.80 -5.26 3.84
N ARG A 15 18.63 -4.93 2.85
CA ARG A 15 19.36 -5.92 2.04
C ARG A 15 20.30 -6.83 2.83
N ARG A 16 20.90 -6.34 3.92
CA ARG A 16 21.80 -7.14 4.76
C ARG A 16 21.04 -8.08 5.71
N GLN A 17 19.90 -7.64 6.23
CA GLN A 17 19.20 -8.35 7.32
C GLN A 17 17.97 -9.14 6.85
N MET A 18 17.38 -8.81 5.70
CA MET A 18 16.13 -9.41 5.21
C MET A 18 16.40 -10.33 4.02
N ARG A 19 15.70 -11.48 3.96
CA ARG A 19 15.71 -12.37 2.78
C ARG A 19 14.78 -11.90 1.66
N GLY A 20 13.84 -11.03 1.99
CA GLY A 20 12.91 -10.36 1.09
C GLY A 20 12.28 -9.17 1.81
N PHE A 21 11.77 -8.19 1.09
CA PHE A 21 11.38 -6.89 1.67
C PHE A 21 9.95 -6.84 2.23
N GLY A 22 9.24 -7.96 2.20
CA GLY A 22 7.85 -8.07 2.65
C GLY A 22 6.84 -7.54 1.64
N SER A 23 5.55 -7.63 2.00
CA SER A 23 4.40 -7.25 1.18
C SER A 23 3.71 -5.96 1.64
N ILE A 24 4.25 -5.30 2.66
CA ILE A 24 3.71 -4.03 3.16
C ILE A 24 4.34 -2.87 2.39
N VAL A 25 3.49 -2.08 1.74
CA VAL A 25 3.87 -0.91 0.96
C VAL A 25 3.15 0.32 1.52
N GLY A 26 3.89 1.37 1.85
CA GLY A 26 3.32 2.68 2.16
C GLY A 26 3.26 3.56 0.91
N VAL A 27 2.12 4.19 0.62
CA VAL A 27 1.93 5.10 -0.52
C VAL A 27 1.24 6.36 -0.03
N THR A 28 1.71 7.54 -0.44
CA THR A 28 1.03 8.80 -0.17
C THR A 28 0.35 9.27 -1.46
N LEU A 29 -0.98 9.33 -1.45
CA LEU A 29 -1.77 9.98 -2.50
C LEU A 29 -1.96 11.46 -2.18
N ALA A 30 -2.47 12.22 -3.15
CA ALA A 30 -2.54 13.68 -3.08
C ALA A 30 -3.20 14.21 -1.79
N ASP A 31 -4.29 13.59 -1.37
CA ASP A 31 -5.03 13.98 -0.17
C ASP A 31 -5.88 12.82 0.39
N LYS A 32 -6.65 13.13 1.44
CA LYS A 32 -7.62 12.21 2.06
C LYS A 32 -8.63 11.66 1.05
N ALA A 33 -9.16 12.51 0.17
CA ALA A 33 -10.23 12.13 -0.75
C ALA A 33 -9.70 11.13 -1.79
N ALA A 34 -8.51 11.38 -2.34
CA ALA A 34 -7.82 10.45 -3.23
C ALA A 34 -7.56 9.10 -2.54
N ALA A 35 -7.11 9.12 -1.27
CA ALA A 35 -6.89 7.90 -0.49
C ALA A 35 -8.17 7.10 -0.24
N GLU A 36 -9.24 7.76 0.19
CA GLU A 36 -10.53 7.09 0.47
C GLU A 36 -11.18 6.58 -0.82
N ARG A 37 -11.07 7.32 -1.93
CA ARG A 37 -11.54 6.88 -3.25
C ARG A 37 -10.77 5.67 -3.77
N PHE A 38 -9.44 5.69 -3.69
CA PHE A 38 -8.62 4.53 -4.09
C PHE A 38 -8.99 3.27 -3.30
N ILE A 39 -9.13 3.38 -1.97
CA ILE A 39 -9.51 2.25 -1.12
C ILE A 39 -10.94 1.75 -1.42
N GLY A 40 -11.86 2.67 -1.76
CA GLY A 40 -13.25 2.33 -2.06
C GLY A 40 -13.47 1.71 -3.44
N GLU A 41 -12.71 2.12 -4.45
CA GLU A 41 -12.94 1.77 -5.86
C GLU A 41 -12.01 0.65 -6.38
N CYS A 42 -10.90 0.37 -5.69
CA CYS A 42 -10.00 -0.72 -6.07
C CYS A 42 -10.56 -2.09 -5.67
N ARG A 43 -11.14 -2.78 -6.64
CA ARG A 43 -11.86 -4.06 -6.48
C ARG A 43 -11.11 -5.14 -5.69
N PHE A 44 -9.80 -5.27 -5.89
CA PHE A 44 -9.00 -6.29 -5.19
C PHE A 44 -8.50 -5.84 -3.81
N VAL A 45 -8.60 -4.55 -3.49
CA VAL A 45 -8.12 -4.01 -2.22
C VAL A 45 -9.29 -3.90 -1.25
N ARG A 46 -9.20 -4.62 -0.13
CA ARG A 46 -10.22 -4.52 0.93
C ARG A 46 -9.85 -3.44 1.94
N PRO A 47 -10.80 -2.62 2.40
CA PRO A 47 -10.57 -1.74 3.55
C PRO A 47 -10.39 -2.60 4.81
N ALA A 48 -9.17 -2.65 5.36
CA ALA A 48 -8.90 -3.37 6.60
C ALA A 48 -7.66 -2.84 7.32
N THR A 49 -7.72 -2.85 8.66
CA THR A 49 -6.58 -2.47 9.53
C THR A 49 -5.61 -3.63 9.76
N SER A 50 -6.05 -4.87 9.58
CA SER A 50 -5.17 -6.05 9.63
C SER A 50 -4.40 -6.21 8.31
N PHE A 51 -3.31 -6.98 8.35
CA PHE A 51 -2.43 -7.23 7.21
C PHE A 51 -1.86 -8.67 7.25
N GLY A 52 -1.26 -9.10 6.13
CA GLY A 52 -0.68 -10.44 6.01
C GLY A 52 -1.67 -11.56 5.65
N GLY A 53 -2.90 -11.19 5.25
CA GLY A 53 -3.89 -12.13 4.73
C GLY A 53 -3.63 -12.51 3.27
N LEU A 54 -4.41 -13.47 2.76
CA LEU A 54 -4.37 -13.89 1.35
C LEU A 54 -4.88 -12.82 0.39
N HIS A 55 -5.68 -11.89 0.89
CA HIS A 55 -6.28 -10.81 0.10
C HIS A 55 -5.56 -9.50 0.35
N SER A 56 -5.37 -8.72 -0.71
CA SER A 56 -4.84 -7.38 -0.63
C SER A 56 -5.76 -6.50 0.21
N SER A 57 -5.18 -5.74 1.13
CA SER A 57 -5.91 -4.83 2.01
C SER A 57 -5.22 -3.50 2.16
N ALA A 58 -5.99 -2.45 2.39
CA ALA A 58 -5.45 -1.12 2.62
C ALA A 58 -6.21 -0.35 3.69
N GLU A 59 -5.53 0.60 4.29
CA GLU A 59 -6.14 1.59 5.17
C GLU A 59 -5.41 2.92 5.13
N ARG A 60 -6.16 3.99 5.41
CA ARG A 60 -5.62 5.33 5.61
C ARG A 60 -5.19 5.51 7.06
N ARG A 61 -3.88 5.56 7.31
CA ARG A 61 -3.34 5.50 8.69
C ARG A 61 -3.62 6.76 9.52
N ALA A 62 -3.66 7.94 8.89
CA ALA A 62 -4.04 9.20 9.55
C ALA A 62 -5.43 9.13 10.22
N ARG A 63 -6.35 8.28 9.74
CA ARG A 63 -7.67 8.05 10.38
C ARG A 63 -7.56 7.59 11.83
N TRP A 64 -6.46 6.94 12.20
CA TRP A 64 -6.21 6.38 13.53
C TRP A 64 -5.30 7.23 14.40
N GLY A 65 -4.91 8.42 13.94
CA GLY A 65 -4.02 9.33 14.68
C GLY A 65 -2.53 9.08 14.47
N ASP A 66 -2.16 8.24 13.50
CA ASP A 66 -0.76 8.10 13.09
C ASP A 66 -0.23 9.44 12.53
N GLN A 67 1.02 9.78 12.85
CA GLN A 67 1.69 10.99 12.35
C GLN A 67 2.17 10.83 10.90
N VAL A 68 1.23 10.79 9.96
CA VAL A 68 1.47 10.68 8.52
C VAL A 68 0.55 11.62 7.74
N ASP A 69 0.87 11.87 6.48
CA ASP A 69 0.04 12.71 5.60
C ASP A 69 -1.40 12.14 5.49
N GLU A 70 -2.38 13.03 5.28
CA GLU A 70 -3.78 12.65 5.18
C GLU A 70 -4.07 11.64 4.06
N GLY A 71 -3.29 11.70 2.97
CA GLY A 71 -3.35 10.77 1.83
C GLY A 71 -2.50 9.49 1.99
N PHE A 72 -1.87 9.27 3.15
CA PHE A 72 -1.04 8.09 3.37
C PHE A 72 -1.88 6.82 3.56
N ILE A 73 -1.59 5.83 2.73
CA ILE A 73 -2.18 4.50 2.73
C ILE A 73 -1.10 3.47 3.09
N ARG A 74 -1.45 2.54 3.98
CA ARG A 74 -0.72 1.28 4.16
C ARG A 74 -1.42 0.19 3.35
N LEU A 75 -0.76 -0.28 2.30
CA LEU A 75 -1.19 -1.40 1.47
C LEU A 75 -0.48 -2.69 1.92
N SER A 76 -1.26 -3.71 2.25
CA SER A 76 -0.80 -5.09 2.41
C SER A 76 -1.10 -5.84 1.13
N VAL A 77 -0.07 -6.19 0.35
CA VAL A 77 -0.24 -6.97 -0.88
C VAL A 77 -0.52 -8.44 -0.53
N GLY A 78 -1.61 -8.97 -1.07
CA GLY A 78 -2.06 -10.35 -0.91
C GLY A 78 -1.44 -11.31 -1.92
N CYS A 79 -2.18 -12.37 -2.25
CA CYS A 79 -1.76 -13.45 -3.15
C CYS A 79 -2.62 -13.51 -4.42
N GLU A 80 -3.25 -12.41 -4.82
CA GLU A 80 -3.97 -12.32 -6.09
C GLU A 80 -3.04 -12.59 -7.29
N PRO A 81 -3.58 -13.02 -8.45
CA PRO A 81 -2.81 -13.06 -9.68
C PRO A 81 -2.21 -11.68 -10.01
N LEU A 82 -0.88 -11.63 -10.19
CA LEU A 82 -0.12 -10.39 -10.34
C LEU A 82 -0.75 -9.43 -11.36
N GLU A 83 -1.04 -9.93 -12.57
CA GLU A 83 -1.60 -9.12 -13.65
C GLU A 83 -2.99 -8.57 -13.35
N ALA A 84 -3.81 -9.34 -12.61
CA ALA A 84 -5.15 -8.91 -12.24
C ALA A 84 -5.08 -7.80 -11.18
N LEU A 85 -4.25 -7.99 -10.15
CA LEU A 85 -4.03 -6.98 -9.11
C LEU A 85 -3.42 -5.71 -9.70
N TRP A 86 -2.37 -5.84 -10.51
CA TRP A 86 -1.69 -4.71 -11.12
C TRP A 86 -2.63 -3.84 -11.97
N ARG A 87 -3.42 -4.46 -12.86
CA ARG A 87 -4.39 -3.72 -13.70
C ARG A 87 -5.45 -3.01 -12.88
N ASP A 88 -5.90 -3.63 -11.80
CA ASP A 88 -6.92 -3.05 -10.92
C ASP A 88 -6.38 -1.85 -10.13
N LEU A 89 -5.15 -1.98 -9.60
CA LEU A 89 -4.44 -0.88 -8.95
C LEU A 89 -4.23 0.28 -9.93
N GLN A 90 -3.71 -0.01 -11.12
CA GLN A 90 -3.46 1.00 -12.15
C GLN A 90 -4.76 1.71 -12.55
N ARG A 91 -5.82 0.96 -12.90
CA ARG A 91 -7.13 1.55 -13.23
C ARG A 91 -7.65 2.46 -12.12
N SER A 92 -7.51 2.03 -10.87
CA SER A 92 -8.03 2.78 -9.72
C SER A 92 -7.22 4.05 -9.45
N LEU A 93 -5.91 4.02 -9.71
CA LEU A 93 -5.03 5.18 -9.62
C LEU A 93 -5.25 6.17 -10.78
N ASP A 94 -5.38 5.69 -12.01
CA ASP A 94 -5.61 6.52 -13.20
C ASP A 94 -6.96 7.25 -13.16
N ALA A 95 -7.91 6.75 -12.36
CA ALA A 95 -9.23 7.34 -12.18
C ALA A 95 -9.28 8.44 -11.11
N LEU A 96 -8.24 8.60 -10.27
CA LEU A 96 -8.21 9.59 -9.18
C LEU A 96 -8.21 11.03 -9.71
#